data_AF-A0A9P7DU57-F1
#
_entry.id   AF-A0A9P7DU57-F1
#
_cell.length_a   1.000
_cell.length_b   1.000
_cell.length_c   1.000
_cell.angle_alpha   90.00
_cell.angle_beta   90.00
_cell.angle_gamma   90.00
#
_symmetry.space_group_name_H-M   'P 1'
#
loop_
_entity.id
_entity.type
_entity.pdbx_description
1 polymer ?
#
loop_
_entity_poly.entity_id
_entity_poly.type
_entity_poly.pdbx_seq_one_letter_code
_entity_poly.pdbx_strand_id
1 'polypeptide(L)'
;MSDLDEAIKLHGVALLLRSSGHSDRSPSLNNLAVSLGDRFQQHDIMSNLDEAIELYWAALLLHPSGHSDQSMSLDNLALSLRDRCWQRGVQSDLDEAFSLYLQLSQLAHAASRTGLSVAKSWAASADTLNHGFALLAYKTALKFLD
;
A
#
# COMPACT_ATOMS: atom_id res chain seq x y z
N MET A 1 -23.03 10.42 10.36
CA MET A 1 -22.16 9.32 9.91
C MET A 1 -22.24 9.29 8.41
N SER A 2 -21.09 9.39 7.75
CA SER A 2 -21.00 9.14 6.31
C SER A 2 -21.01 7.64 6.03
N ASP A 3 -21.24 7.25 4.77
CA ASP A 3 -21.12 5.85 4.34
C ASP A 3 -19.72 5.28 4.67
N LEU A 4 -18.69 6.14 4.64
CA LEU A 4 -17.31 5.78 4.97
C LEU A 4 -17.11 5.49 6.47
N ASP A 5 -17.77 6.25 7.36
CA ASP A 5 -17.76 5.97 8.81
C ASP A 5 -18.37 4.59 9.10
N GLU A 6 -19.47 4.24 8.42
CA GLU A 6 -20.11 2.93 8.59
C GLU A 6 -19.26 1.81 7.99
N ALA A 7 -18.61 2.03 6.84
CA ALA A 7 -17.70 1.07 6.24
C ALA A 7 -16.52 0.73 7.19
N ILE A 8 -15.86 1.75 7.75
CA ILE A 8 -14.77 1.57 8.72
C ILE A 8 -15.25 0.75 9.92
N LYS A 9 -16.42 1.10 10.47
CA LYS A 9 -17.00 0.40 11.60
C LYS A 9 -17.31 -1.07 11.28
N LEU A 10 -17.93 -1.35 10.14
CA LEU A 10 -18.26 -2.71 9.72
C LEU A 10 -17.01 -3.55 9.45
N HIS A 11 -15.98 -2.97 8.81
CA HIS A 11 -14.70 -3.64 8.62
C HIS A 11 -13.98 -3.92 9.95
N GLY A 12 -14.05 -2.99 10.91
CA GLY A 12 -13.55 -3.20 12.28
C GLY A 12 -14.26 -4.36 12.98
N VAL A 13 -15.58 -4.43 12.90
CA VAL A 13 -16.35 -5.56 13.46
C VAL A 13 -15.98 -6.88 12.78
N ALA A 14 -15.88 -6.90 11.45
CA ALA A 14 -15.47 -8.11 10.72
C ALA A 14 -14.08 -8.61 11.14
N LEU A 15 -13.13 -7.68 11.35
CA LEU A 15 -11.79 -8.00 11.82
C LEU A 15 -11.78 -8.58 13.25
N LEU A 16 -12.63 -8.07 14.13
CA LEU A 16 -12.78 -8.59 15.49
C LEU A 16 -13.33 -10.03 15.50
N LEU A 17 -14.22 -10.36 14.56
CA LEU A 17 -14.80 -11.70 14.44
C LEU A 17 -13.86 -12.73 13.81
N ARG A 18 -12.89 -12.30 13.01
CA ARG A 18 -11.93 -13.17 12.31
C ARG A 18 -10.70 -13.37 13.18
N SER A 19 -10.54 -14.52 13.84
CA SER A 19 -9.37 -14.82 14.68
C SER A 19 -8.04 -14.80 13.90
N SER A 20 -6.90 -14.77 14.60
CA SER A 20 -5.56 -14.63 13.97
C SER A 20 -5.24 -15.66 12.88
N GLY A 21 -5.77 -16.88 12.98
CA GLY A 21 -5.59 -17.94 11.97
C GLY A 21 -6.69 -18.01 10.90
N HIS A 22 -7.65 -17.09 10.90
CA HIS A 22 -8.75 -17.08 9.94
C HIS A 22 -8.24 -16.64 8.55
N SER A 23 -8.57 -17.40 7.49
CA SER A 23 -8.16 -17.11 6.10
C SER A 23 -8.46 -15.67 5.68
N ASP A 24 -9.67 -15.22 6.00
CA ASP A 24 -10.14 -13.90 5.60
C ASP A 24 -9.64 -12.77 6.49
N ARG A 25 -8.80 -13.03 7.51
CA ARG A 25 -8.31 -11.97 8.40
C ARG A 25 -7.48 -10.95 7.62
N SER A 26 -6.56 -11.41 6.78
CA SER A 26 -5.73 -10.55 5.90
C SER A 26 -6.59 -9.67 4.98
N PRO A 27 -7.58 -10.21 4.23
CA PRO A 27 -8.54 -9.37 3.49
C PRO A 27 -9.28 -8.33 4.33
N SER A 28 -9.69 -8.64 5.57
CA SER A 28 -10.33 -7.62 6.44
C SER A 28 -9.39 -6.49 6.82
N LEU A 29 -8.14 -6.83 7.13
CA LEU A 29 -7.11 -5.83 7.47
C LEU A 29 -6.92 -4.87 6.29
N ASN A 30 -6.78 -5.39 5.08
CA ASN A 30 -6.70 -4.58 3.86
C ASN A 30 -7.93 -3.68 3.67
N ASN A 31 -9.14 -4.22 3.78
CA ASN A 31 -10.35 -3.43 3.53
C ASN A 31 -10.54 -2.31 4.56
N LEU A 32 -10.21 -2.58 5.83
CA LEU A 32 -10.21 -1.55 6.88
C LEU A 32 -9.16 -0.47 6.57
N ALA A 33 -7.94 -0.87 6.21
CA ALA A 33 -6.85 0.04 5.85
C ALA A 33 -7.21 0.92 4.64
N VAL A 34 -7.85 0.36 3.61
CA VAL A 34 -8.34 1.12 2.44
C VAL A 34 -9.35 2.17 2.88
N SER A 35 -10.33 1.80 3.70
CA SER A 35 -11.36 2.73 4.17
C SER A 35 -10.77 3.88 5.02
N LEU A 36 -9.75 3.57 5.83
CA LEU A 36 -9.01 4.58 6.60
C LEU A 36 -8.18 5.50 5.69
N GLY A 37 -7.51 4.94 4.68
CA GLY A 37 -6.79 5.70 3.66
C GLY A 37 -7.70 6.65 2.88
N ASP A 38 -8.85 6.18 2.42
CA ASP A 38 -9.86 6.99 1.73
C ASP A 38 -10.35 8.14 2.64
N ARG A 39 -10.53 7.87 3.93
CA ARG A 39 -10.95 8.89 4.90
C ARG A 39 -9.85 9.92 5.14
N PHE A 40 -8.60 9.49 5.18
CA PHE A 40 -7.46 10.39 5.20
C PHE A 40 -7.46 11.30 3.96
N GLN A 41 -7.64 10.76 2.76
CA GLN A 41 -7.67 11.57 1.53
C GLN A 41 -8.82 12.59 1.53
N GLN A 42 -9.97 12.26 2.12
CA GLN A 42 -11.13 13.17 2.18
C GLN A 42 -11.04 14.25 3.25
N HIS A 43 -10.35 13.97 4.37
CA HIS A 43 -10.43 14.80 5.57
C HIS A 43 -9.07 15.17 6.17
N ASP A 44 -7.97 14.76 5.55
CA ASP A 44 -6.58 14.96 6.00
C ASP A 44 -6.32 14.49 7.45
N ILE A 45 -7.03 13.45 7.86
CA ILE A 45 -6.93 12.89 9.22
C ILE A 45 -5.74 11.93 9.27
N MET A 46 -4.59 12.47 9.66
CA MET A 46 -3.31 11.76 9.64
C MET A 46 -3.30 10.47 10.48
N SER A 47 -4.04 10.41 11.59
CA SER A 47 -4.14 9.18 12.39
C SER A 47 -4.74 8.01 11.61
N ASN A 48 -5.63 8.27 10.65
CA ASN A 48 -6.18 7.22 9.80
C ASN A 48 -5.13 6.68 8.83
N LEU A 49 -4.23 7.54 8.34
CA LEU A 49 -3.12 7.11 7.48
C LEU A 49 -2.13 6.24 8.26
N ASP A 50 -1.77 6.67 9.48
CA ASP A 50 -0.88 5.90 10.36
C ASP A 50 -1.49 4.52 10.68
N GLU A 51 -2.78 4.46 11.02
CA GLU A 51 -3.49 3.20 11.26
C GLU A 51 -3.58 2.31 10.00
N ALA A 52 -3.84 2.90 8.83
CA ALA A 52 -3.86 2.16 7.57
C ALA A 52 -2.51 1.48 7.29
N ILE A 53 -1.39 2.17 7.51
CA ILE A 53 -0.03 1.63 7.34
C ILE A 53 0.18 0.42 8.26
N GLU A 54 -0.20 0.52 9.53
CA GLU A 54 -0.08 -0.60 10.50
C GLU A 54 -0.91 -1.81 10.06
N LEU A 55 -2.14 -1.58 9.58
CA LEU A 55 -3.03 -2.64 9.12
C LEU A 55 -2.53 -3.34 7.85
N TYR A 56 -1.96 -2.59 6.89
CA TYR A 56 -1.34 -3.21 5.71
C TYR A 56 -0.13 -4.07 6.10
N TRP A 57 0.70 -3.61 7.02
CA TRP A 57 1.80 -4.43 7.57
C TRP A 57 1.28 -5.70 8.22
N ALA A 58 0.23 -5.59 9.05
CA ALA A 58 -0.38 -6.74 9.69
C ALA A 58 -0.96 -7.73 8.67
N ALA A 59 -1.54 -7.25 7.55
CA ALA A 59 -2.03 -8.11 6.48
C ALA A 59 -0.89 -8.89 5.80
N LEU A 60 0.23 -8.23 5.51
CA LEU A 60 1.41 -8.85 4.90
C LEU A 60 2.05 -9.92 5.80
N LEU A 61 2.07 -9.70 7.12
CA LEU A 61 2.60 -10.68 8.08
C LEU A 61 1.80 -11.99 8.11
N LEU A 62 0.51 -11.97 7.74
CA LEU A 62 -0.33 -13.17 7.73
C LEU A 62 -0.08 -14.05 6.49
N HIS A 63 0.43 -13.50 5.38
CA HIS A 63 0.71 -14.25 4.16
C HIS A 63 2.08 -13.86 3.56
N PRO A 64 3.18 -14.52 3.95
CA PRO A 64 4.51 -14.07 3.57
C PRO A 64 4.89 -14.17 2.08
N SER A 65 4.17 -14.90 1.22
CA SER A 65 4.49 -14.96 -0.22
C SER A 65 3.46 -15.73 -1.05
N GLY A 66 3.07 -15.21 -2.21
CA GLY A 66 2.41 -15.97 -3.29
C GLY A 66 0.87 -15.99 -3.28
N HIS A 67 0.23 -15.29 -2.34
CA HIS A 67 -1.23 -15.10 -2.33
C HIS A 67 -1.65 -13.93 -3.22
N SER A 68 -2.80 -14.07 -3.90
CA SER A 68 -3.37 -13.06 -4.81
C SER A 68 -3.47 -11.66 -4.19
N ASP A 69 -3.68 -11.60 -2.88
CA ASP A 69 -3.99 -10.36 -2.16
C ASP A 69 -2.73 -9.65 -1.66
N GLN A 70 -1.56 -10.30 -1.73
CA GLN A 70 -0.28 -9.73 -1.32
C GLN A 70 0.07 -8.49 -2.14
N SER A 71 -0.15 -8.54 -3.46
CA SER A 71 0.16 -7.42 -4.34
C SER A 71 -0.65 -6.17 -4.02
N MET A 72 -1.92 -6.35 -3.60
CA MET A 72 -2.77 -5.23 -3.21
C MET A 72 -2.29 -4.59 -1.90
N SER A 73 -1.95 -5.40 -0.90
CA SER A 73 -1.40 -4.91 0.37
C SER A 73 -0.10 -4.14 0.18
N LEU A 74 0.82 -4.68 -0.63
CA LEU A 74 2.11 -4.04 -0.90
C LEU A 74 1.94 -2.70 -1.63
N ASP A 75 1.05 -2.62 -2.63
CA ASP A 75 0.87 -1.40 -3.42
C ASP A 75 0.26 -0.29 -2.58
N ASN A 76 -0.80 -0.63 -1.82
CA ASN A 76 -1.46 0.33 -0.95
C ASN A 76 -0.57 0.78 0.23
N LEU A 77 0.28 -0.12 0.76
CA LEU A 77 1.26 0.24 1.78
C LEU A 77 2.30 1.23 1.23
N ALA A 78 2.84 0.95 0.04
CA ALA A 78 3.82 1.83 -0.61
C ALA A 78 3.23 3.22 -0.91
N LEU A 79 1.97 3.27 -1.36
CA LEU A 79 1.23 4.53 -1.56
C LEU A 79 1.03 5.27 -0.23
N SER A 80 0.61 4.58 0.83
CA SER A 80 0.36 5.19 2.14
C SER A 80 1.63 5.75 2.78
N LEU A 81 2.74 5.04 2.68
CA LEU A 81 4.07 5.48 3.13
C LEU A 81 4.55 6.71 2.36
N ARG A 82 4.34 6.73 1.03
CA ARG A 82 4.64 7.91 0.21
C ARG A 82 3.80 9.11 0.65
N ASP A 83 2.50 8.93 0.84
CA ASP A 83 1.60 10.02 1.23
C ASP A 83 1.99 10.57 2.61
N ARG A 84 2.42 9.70 3.54
CA ARG A 84 2.94 10.13 4.84
C ARG A 84 4.26 10.88 4.72
N CYS A 85 5.17 10.43 3.85
CA CYS A 85 6.40 11.15 3.54
C CYS A 85 6.11 12.53 2.94
N TRP A 86 5.14 12.65 2.04
CA TRP A 86 4.75 13.94 1.46
C TRP A 86 4.27 14.90 2.55
N GLN A 87 3.40 14.43 3.43
CA GLN A 87 2.74 15.26 4.44
C GLN A 87 3.67 15.62 5.61
N ARG A 88 4.55 14.71 6.02
CA ARG A 88 5.39 14.86 7.22
C ARG A 88 6.90 14.94 6.95
N GLY A 89 7.34 14.73 5.72
CA GLY A 89 8.76 14.72 5.34
C GLY A 89 9.54 13.50 5.86
N VAL A 90 8.87 12.41 6.22
CA VAL A 90 9.50 11.20 6.78
C VAL A 90 10.21 10.42 5.68
N GLN A 91 11.49 10.72 5.42
CA GLN A 91 12.26 10.12 4.33
C GLN A 91 12.41 8.60 4.44
N SER A 92 12.45 8.05 5.66
CA SER A 92 12.51 6.59 5.85
C SER A 92 11.28 5.87 5.28
N ASP A 93 10.12 6.52 5.25
CA ASP A 93 8.92 5.93 4.63
C ASP A 93 9.07 5.81 3.12
N LEU A 94 9.81 6.73 2.52
CA LEU A 94 10.05 6.73 1.08
C LEU A 94 11.01 5.61 0.67
N ASP A 95 12.07 5.39 1.45
CA ASP A 95 12.97 4.24 1.28
C ASP A 95 12.22 2.90 1.41
N GLU A 96 11.31 2.80 2.38
CA GLU A 96 10.49 1.62 2.60
C GLU A 96 9.49 1.42 1.45
N ALA A 97 8.80 2.47 1.00
CA ALA A 97 7.89 2.41 -0.14
C ALA A 97 8.60 1.91 -1.40
N PHE A 98 9.83 2.37 -1.65
CA PHE A 98 10.63 1.90 -2.78
C PHE A 98 11.04 0.43 -2.66
N SER A 99 11.36 -0.04 -1.45
CA SER A 99 11.64 -1.45 -1.20
C SER A 99 10.41 -2.33 -1.49
N LEU A 100 9.21 -1.86 -1.14
CA LEU A 100 7.95 -2.56 -1.42
C LEU A 100 7.61 -2.58 -2.91
N TYR A 101 7.80 -1.47 -3.63
CA TYR A 101 7.63 -1.44 -5.09
C TYR A 101 8.61 -2.40 -5.81
N LEU A 102 9.84 -2.51 -5.31
CA LEU A 102 10.79 -3.49 -5.83
C LEU A 102 10.28 -4.93 -5.61
N GLN A 103 9.78 -5.26 -4.43
CA GLN A 103 9.20 -6.59 -4.15
C GLN A 103 8.00 -6.87 -5.07
N LEU A 104 7.09 -5.91 -5.24
CA LEU A 104 5.97 -6.00 -6.17
C LEU A 104 6.41 -6.28 -7.61
N SER A 105 7.45 -5.59 -8.07
CA SER A 105 7.98 -5.78 -9.43
C SER A 105 8.55 -7.19 -9.63
N GLN A 106 9.06 -7.82 -8.58
CA GLN A 106 9.57 -9.20 -8.64
C GLN A 106 8.44 -10.23 -8.63
N LEU A 107 7.31 -9.92 -7.96
CA LEU A 107 6.11 -10.75 -7.96
C LEU A 107 5.31 -10.62 -9.28
N ALA A 108 5.29 -9.43 -9.86
CA ALA A 108 4.65 -9.15 -11.13
C ALA A 108 5.49 -9.73 -12.28
N HIS A 109 4.99 -10.78 -12.96
CA HIS A 109 5.56 -11.17 -14.26
C HIS A 109 5.53 -9.95 -15.21
N ALA A 110 6.57 -9.84 -16.06
CA ALA A 110 6.84 -8.69 -16.94
C ALA A 110 5.68 -8.22 -17.83
N ALA A 111 4.63 -9.02 -18.00
CA ALA A 111 3.46 -8.73 -18.82
C ALA A 111 2.14 -8.46 -18.06
N SER A 112 2.18 -8.31 -16.72
CA SER A 112 0.94 -8.10 -15.93
C SER A 112 0.54 -6.61 -15.84
N ARG A 113 -0.77 -6.32 -15.98
CA ARG A 113 -1.34 -4.95 -15.80
C ARG A 113 -0.95 -4.32 -14.46
N THR A 114 -0.75 -5.15 -13.44
CA THR A 114 -0.32 -4.75 -12.09
C THR A 114 1.11 -4.20 -12.10
N GLY A 115 2.04 -4.84 -12.82
CA GLY A 115 3.42 -4.36 -12.96
C GLY A 115 3.51 -2.97 -13.61
N LEU A 116 2.69 -2.71 -14.63
CA LEU A 116 2.62 -1.40 -15.29
C LEU A 116 2.06 -0.29 -14.39
N SER A 117 1.06 -0.60 -13.56
CA SER A 117 0.48 0.36 -12.60
C SER A 117 1.50 0.73 -11.52
N VAL A 118 2.16 -0.28 -10.95
CA VAL A 118 3.22 -0.13 -9.96
C VAL A 118 4.37 0.70 -10.52
N ALA A 119 4.83 0.40 -11.74
CA ALA A 119 5.90 1.14 -12.40
C ALA A 119 5.55 2.63 -12.61
N LYS A 120 4.29 2.95 -12.94
CA LYS A 120 3.83 4.34 -13.09
C LYS A 120 3.77 5.07 -11.75
N SER A 121 3.19 4.44 -10.73
CA SER A 121 3.15 4.99 -9.36
C SER A 121 4.56 5.25 -8.83
N TRP A 122 5.49 4.32 -9.08
CA TRP A 122 6.89 4.44 -8.71
C TRP A 122 7.56 5.63 -9.45
N ALA A 123 7.44 5.71 -10.77
CA ALA A 123 8.06 6.79 -11.55
C ALA A 123 7.53 8.19 -11.17
N ALA A 124 6.21 8.34 -10.96
CA ALA A 124 5.62 9.61 -10.53
C ALA A 124 6.09 10.05 -9.14
N SER A 125 6.27 9.09 -8.22
CA SER A 125 6.72 9.36 -6.86
C SER A 125 8.21 9.72 -6.80
N ALA A 126 9.03 9.08 -7.64
CA ALA A 126 10.45 9.38 -7.79
C ALA A 126 10.71 10.80 -8.30
N ASP A 127 9.93 11.25 -9.29
CA ASP A 127 10.07 12.56 -9.92
C ASP A 127 9.65 13.70 -8.98
N THR A 128 8.53 13.51 -8.28
CA THR A 128 7.97 14.52 -7.37
C THR A 128 8.81 14.73 -6.11
N LEU A 129 9.56 13.72 -5.66
CA LEU A 129 10.30 13.75 -4.40
C LEU A 129 11.82 13.92 -4.55
N ASN A 130 12.31 14.04 -5.79
CA ASN A 130 13.74 14.26 -6.13
C ASN A 130 14.70 13.33 -5.35
N HIS A 131 14.30 12.07 -5.19
CA HIS A 131 14.97 11.10 -4.33
C HIS A 131 16.08 10.33 -5.08
N GLY A 132 17.17 9.96 -4.40
CA GLY A 132 18.35 9.32 -5.00
C GLY A 132 18.07 7.98 -5.71
N PHE A 133 16.91 7.36 -5.48
CA PHE A 133 16.45 6.14 -6.13
C PHE A 133 15.66 6.36 -7.44
N ALA A 134 15.43 7.61 -7.86
CA ALA A 134 14.67 7.90 -9.07
C ALA A 134 15.22 7.21 -10.33
N LEU A 135 16.56 7.12 -10.44
CA LEU A 135 17.21 6.44 -11.55
C LEU A 135 16.89 4.92 -11.58
N LEU A 136 16.74 4.28 -10.42
CA LEU A 136 16.39 2.87 -10.31
C LEU A 136 14.90 2.64 -10.61
N ALA A 137 14.05 3.59 -10.20
CA ALA A 137 12.63 3.62 -10.54
C ALA A 137 12.41 3.61 -12.05
N TYR A 138 13.04 4.55 -12.78
CA TYR A 138 12.92 4.66 -14.23
C TYR A 138 13.49 3.43 -14.95
N LYS A 139 14.65 2.92 -14.53
CA LYS A 139 15.23 1.68 -15.10
C LYS A 139 14.33 0.46 -14.93
N THR A 140 13.59 0.40 -13.83
CA THR A 140 12.68 -0.72 -13.57
C THR A 140 11.40 -0.57 -14.36
N ALA A 141 10.84 0.65 -14.44
CA ALA A 141 9.68 0.94 -15.29
C ALA A 141 9.92 0.63 -16.78
N LEU A 142 11.12 0.94 -17.30
CA LEU A 142 11.50 0.64 -18.68
C LEU A 142 11.50 -0.86 -19.00
N LYS A 143 11.88 -1.72 -18.05
CA LYS A 143 11.86 -3.19 -18.23
C LYS A 143 10.47 -3.79 -18.39
N PHE A 144 9.42 -3.05 -18.03
CA PHE A 144 8.02 -3.45 -18.22
C PHE A 144 7.39 -2.85 -19.49
N LEU A 145 8.14 -2.05 -20.25
CA LEU A 145 7.67 -1.40 -21.49
C LEU A 145 8.28 -2.02 -22.76
N ASP A 146 9.29 -2.87 -22.62
CA ASP A 146 9.92 -3.66 -23.70
C ASP A 146 9.31 -5.07 -23.81
#